data_AF-A0A7J7MMZ4-F1
#
_entry.id   AF-A0A7J7MMZ4-F1
#
_cell.length_a   1.000
_cell.length_b   1.000
_cell.length_c   1.000
_cell.angle_alpha   90.00
_cell.angle_beta   90.00
_cell.angle_gamma   90.00
#
_symmetry.space_group_name_H-M   'P 1'
#
loop_
_entity.id
_entity.type
_entity.pdbx_description
1 polymer ?
#
loop_
_entity_poly.entity_id
_entity_poly.type
_entity_poly.pdbx_seq_one_letter_code
_entity_poly.pdbx_strand_id
1 'polypeptide(L)'
;MNHLLKLRTSSGFKWVSLILHENLLKPSTTQFLDWFKSPHFVKTPSFCTSSGLDVIKTQNLEEISKASRPNLAQKRNSWILPLVQTAMLEYFHNTRNLPFLDAEHMSKNSPCYLDKVIKKVGDDQDISKSLVKYFRYHPLNEFEPFFESVGLNPSAFRKLLPCNLLYLYDDEVLMRNYNVLCEYGFARGNLGKIYMEAMDIFRWGDGVLLSKLKAYEEMGLIRTSVIKVVGCTPSILAGGEIGDAVAVLKALTSLGFDDNWIEGCFSEISTRQDRNLLEEFVPLPKSDEFQRSRAEKTKFLLNMGFTKDSVEMETMFKAVQGIGGELEERFECYIKAGLSRKVASQIVTRFPKFLNLSKQVIEEKLDFLVNGLGYPSTLESFPAYITFALLRVKQRFSMLNWLKAKRKKNGVAEPKLHISTIIATSEKQFVETYVKCNPNGLEIWEKLKN
;
A
#
# COMPACT_ATOMS: atom_id res chain seq x y z
N MET A 1 -3.46 -17.30 55.21
CA MET A 1 -3.73 -18.24 54.09
C MET A 1 -4.77 -17.59 53.18
N ASN A 2 -4.51 -17.65 51.87
CA ASN A 2 -5.37 -17.24 50.75
C ASN A 2 -5.59 -15.75 50.50
N HIS A 3 -4.69 -15.15 49.71
CA HIS A 3 -5.06 -14.12 48.74
C HIS A 3 -4.69 -14.59 47.34
N LEU A 4 -5.71 -15.01 46.59
CA LEU A 4 -5.66 -15.25 45.16
C LEU A 4 -5.48 -13.91 44.45
N LEU A 5 -4.27 -13.64 43.95
CA LEU A 5 -4.03 -12.59 42.98
C LEU A 5 -4.65 -13.01 41.65
N LYS A 6 -5.69 -12.28 41.24
CA LYS A 6 -6.25 -12.28 39.89
C LYS A 6 -5.10 -12.04 38.89
N LEU A 7 -4.69 -13.09 38.20
CA LEU A 7 -3.87 -13.00 37.00
C LEU A 7 -4.68 -12.27 35.93
N ARG A 8 -4.36 -10.98 35.73
CA ARG A 8 -4.82 -10.19 34.60
C ARG A 8 -4.03 -10.68 33.38
N THR A 9 -4.65 -11.50 32.54
CA THR A 9 -4.10 -11.94 31.26
C THR A 9 -3.94 -10.71 30.35
N SER A 10 -2.71 -10.21 30.23
CA SER A 10 -2.33 -9.13 29.32
C SER A 10 -2.25 -9.69 27.91
N SER A 11 -3.12 -9.22 27.03
CA SER A 11 -3.33 -9.72 25.67
C SER A 11 -2.45 -8.96 24.66
N GLY A 12 -1.22 -9.43 24.43
CA GLY A 12 -0.29 -8.87 23.44
C GLY A 12 -0.84 -8.84 22.00
N PHE A 13 -1.85 -9.66 21.70
CA PHE A 13 -2.44 -9.77 20.37
C PHE A 13 -3.65 -8.85 20.08
N LYS A 14 -4.15 -8.10 21.07
CA LYS A 14 -5.28 -7.17 20.83
C LYS A 14 -4.97 -6.13 19.77
N TRP A 15 -3.70 -5.71 19.66
CA TRP A 15 -3.28 -4.74 18.66
C TRP A 15 -3.27 -5.32 17.23
N VAL A 16 -2.86 -6.58 17.04
CA VAL A 16 -2.97 -7.27 15.73
C VAL A 16 -4.43 -7.38 15.29
N SER A 17 -5.33 -7.64 16.24
CA SER A 17 -6.79 -7.64 16.01
C SER A 17 -7.34 -6.24 15.65
N LEU A 18 -6.80 -5.17 16.26
CA LEU A 18 -7.14 -3.77 15.95
C LEU A 18 -6.61 -3.33 14.58
N ILE A 19 -5.41 -3.73 14.16
CA ILE A 19 -4.87 -3.43 12.82
C ILE A 19 -5.63 -4.18 11.72
N LEU A 20 -6.06 -5.42 11.99
CA LEU A 20 -6.93 -6.19 11.09
C LEU A 20 -8.35 -5.61 10.99
N HIS A 21 -8.78 -4.79 11.94
CA HIS A 21 -10.08 -4.12 11.94
C HIS A 21 -10.17 -3.03 10.86
N GLU A 22 -9.08 -2.32 10.60
CA GLU A 22 -9.06 -1.13 9.74
C GLU A 22 -8.51 -1.37 8.32
N ASN A 23 -7.90 -2.53 8.08
CA ASN A 23 -7.38 -2.92 6.76
C ASN A 23 -8.50 -3.34 5.79
N LEU A 24 -9.14 -2.36 5.16
CA LEU A 24 -9.89 -2.58 3.92
C LEU A 24 -8.90 -2.93 2.81
N LEU A 25 -8.65 -4.22 2.60
CA LEU A 25 -7.91 -4.76 1.46
C LEU A 25 -8.29 -4.00 0.17
N LYS A 26 -7.39 -3.14 -0.32
CA LYS A 26 -7.49 -2.62 -1.69
C LYS A 26 -7.27 -3.80 -2.63
N PRO A 27 -8.21 -4.14 -3.51
CA PRO A 27 -8.05 -5.30 -4.38
C PRO A 27 -6.93 -5.04 -5.38
N SER A 28 -5.84 -5.79 -5.28
CA SER A 28 -4.85 -5.88 -6.36
C SER A 28 -5.49 -6.60 -7.54
N THR A 29 -5.60 -5.90 -8.67
CA THR A 29 -6.25 -6.32 -9.92
C THR A 29 -5.75 -7.65 -10.49
N THR A 30 -4.56 -8.09 -10.10
CA THR A 30 -3.90 -9.32 -10.56
C THR A 30 -4.44 -10.62 -9.94
N GLN A 31 -5.02 -10.57 -8.74
CA GLN A 31 -5.41 -11.78 -7.98
C GLN A 31 -6.88 -12.18 -8.16
N PHE A 32 -7.64 -11.33 -8.87
CA PHE A 32 -9.05 -11.49 -9.20
C PHE A 32 -9.31 -12.53 -10.30
N LEU A 33 -8.31 -12.83 -11.13
CA LEU A 33 -8.46 -13.67 -12.32
C LEU A 33 -8.47 -15.18 -12.03
N ASP A 34 -7.97 -15.65 -10.88
CA ASP A 34 -7.79 -17.10 -10.66
C ASP A 34 -9.09 -17.87 -10.42
N TRP A 35 -10.13 -17.24 -9.84
CA TRP A 35 -11.46 -17.87 -9.72
C TRP A 35 -12.23 -17.86 -11.05
N PHE A 36 -12.09 -16.80 -11.86
CA PHE A 36 -12.76 -16.66 -13.15
C PHE A 36 -12.14 -17.51 -14.28
N LYS A 37 -11.02 -18.21 -14.02
CA LYS A 37 -10.42 -19.19 -14.95
C LYS A 37 -11.13 -20.56 -14.94
N SER A 38 -12.20 -20.76 -14.15
CA SER A 38 -12.98 -22.00 -14.10
C SER A 38 -14.05 -22.07 -15.23
N PRO A 39 -14.36 -23.23 -15.84
CA PRO A 39 -15.04 -23.33 -17.15
C PRO A 39 -16.53 -22.97 -17.20
N HIS A 40 -17.15 -22.54 -16.10
CA HIS A 40 -18.60 -22.34 -16.01
C HIS A 40 -19.10 -20.92 -16.28
N PHE A 41 -18.25 -20.01 -16.78
CA PHE A 41 -18.71 -18.67 -17.15
C PHE A 41 -19.39 -18.67 -18.52
N VAL A 42 -20.70 -18.91 -18.51
CA VAL A 42 -21.59 -18.82 -19.66
C VAL A 42 -21.61 -17.37 -20.16
N LYS A 43 -21.31 -17.17 -21.46
CA LYS A 43 -21.58 -15.93 -22.19
C LYS A 43 -23.07 -15.59 -22.05
N THR A 44 -23.40 -14.46 -21.43
CA THR A 44 -24.79 -13.96 -21.40
C THR A 44 -25.03 -12.85 -22.42
N PRO A 45 -26.26 -12.73 -22.95
CA PRO A 45 -26.57 -11.98 -24.17
C PRO A 45 -26.71 -10.48 -23.91
N SER A 46 -26.34 -9.68 -24.91
CA SER A 46 -26.63 -8.25 -24.98
C SER A 46 -28.13 -8.01 -25.13
N PHE A 47 -28.70 -7.17 -24.27
CA PHE A 47 -30.06 -6.64 -24.45
C PHE A 47 -30.01 -5.11 -24.53
N CYS A 48 -29.98 -4.61 -25.77
CA CYS A 48 -30.57 -3.34 -26.17
C CYS A 48 -31.36 -3.64 -27.45
N THR A 49 -32.69 -3.60 -27.38
CA THR A 49 -33.56 -3.54 -28.57
C THR A 49 -34.09 -2.12 -28.69
N SER A 50 -33.55 -1.35 -29.64
CA SER A 50 -34.29 -0.97 -30.86
C SER A 50 -33.46 -0.02 -31.74
N SER A 51 -33.41 -0.39 -33.02
CA SER A 51 -33.27 0.42 -34.24
C SER A 51 -31.98 1.21 -34.49
N GLY A 52 -31.22 0.75 -35.50
CA GLY A 52 -30.22 1.53 -36.21
C GLY A 52 -28.96 0.71 -36.55
N LEU A 53 -29.07 -0.25 -37.48
CA LEU A 53 -27.90 -0.81 -38.15
C LEU A 53 -27.37 0.26 -39.10
N ASP A 54 -26.11 0.66 -38.95
CA ASP A 54 -25.28 0.93 -40.12
C ASP A 54 -23.87 0.36 -39.91
N VAL A 55 -23.47 -0.36 -40.94
CA VAL A 55 -22.20 -1.06 -41.15
C VAL A 55 -21.10 -0.03 -41.34
N ILE A 56 -19.94 -0.17 -40.70
CA ILE A 56 -18.63 0.16 -41.31
C ILE A 56 -17.51 -0.65 -40.64
N LYS A 57 -16.65 -1.16 -41.52
CA LYS A 57 -15.45 -1.96 -41.32
C LYS A 57 -14.36 -1.22 -40.54
N THR A 58 -13.47 -2.02 -39.95
CA THR A 58 -12.08 -1.69 -39.61
C THR A 58 -11.39 -0.76 -40.62
N GLN A 59 -10.82 0.35 -40.14
CA GLN A 59 -9.52 0.94 -40.58
C GLN A 59 -9.16 2.19 -39.76
N ASN A 60 -7.88 2.27 -39.35
CA ASN A 60 -7.06 3.42 -38.91
C ASN A 60 -7.52 4.29 -37.71
N LEU A 61 -6.70 4.46 -36.66
CA LEU A 61 -5.51 5.34 -36.55
C LEU A 61 -5.85 6.82 -36.81
N GLU A 62 -5.59 7.64 -35.78
CA GLU A 62 -5.75 9.09 -35.67
C GLU A 62 -7.15 9.60 -35.33
N GLU A 63 -7.40 9.82 -34.02
CA GLU A 63 -7.88 11.11 -33.53
C GLU A 63 -7.71 11.21 -32.00
N ILE A 64 -6.48 11.57 -31.62
CA ILE A 64 -6.21 12.25 -30.36
C ILE A 64 -6.72 13.69 -30.53
N SER A 65 -7.84 14.06 -29.92
CA SER A 65 -7.99 15.41 -29.36
C SER A 65 -9.27 15.53 -28.52
N LYS A 66 -9.09 15.53 -27.20
CA LYS A 66 -9.78 16.38 -26.20
C LYS A 66 -9.21 16.06 -24.82
N ALA A 67 -7.89 16.20 -24.70
CA ALA A 67 -7.23 16.42 -23.42
C ALA A 67 -6.88 17.92 -23.36
N SER A 68 -7.17 18.54 -22.21
CA SER A 68 -6.94 19.96 -21.92
C SER A 68 -5.64 20.50 -22.53
N ARG A 69 -5.73 21.62 -23.25
CA ARG A 69 -4.54 22.36 -23.70
C ARG A 69 -3.63 22.61 -22.48
N PRO A 70 -2.37 22.15 -22.46
CA PRO A 70 -1.45 22.51 -21.39
C PRO A 70 -1.15 24.01 -21.45
N ASN A 71 -1.08 24.65 -20.28
CA ASN A 71 -0.75 26.07 -20.15
C ASN A 71 0.61 26.39 -20.80
N LEU A 72 0.76 27.58 -21.40
CA LEU A 72 2.02 28.07 -22.01
C LEU A 72 3.22 28.00 -21.05
N ALA A 73 3.00 28.21 -19.75
CA ALA A 73 4.01 28.05 -18.70
C ALA A 73 4.51 26.59 -18.55
N GLN A 74 3.63 25.62 -18.76
CA GLN A 74 3.95 24.19 -18.65
C GLN A 74 4.76 23.71 -19.86
N LYS A 75 4.52 24.29 -21.04
CA LYS A 75 5.32 24.06 -22.25
C LYS A 75 6.70 24.71 -22.17
N ARG A 76 6.81 25.86 -21.51
CA ARG A 76 8.07 26.58 -21.26
C ARG A 76 8.99 25.85 -20.28
N ASN A 77 8.46 25.35 -19.17
CA ASN A 77 9.25 24.57 -18.21
C ASN A 77 9.74 23.25 -18.83
N SER A 78 9.00 22.68 -19.79
CA SER A 78 9.33 21.40 -20.41
C SER A 78 10.66 21.36 -21.18
N TRP A 79 11.13 22.46 -21.78
CA TRP A 79 12.38 22.48 -22.56
C TRP A 79 13.57 23.09 -21.80
N ILE A 80 13.29 23.98 -20.84
CA ILE A 80 14.31 24.61 -19.98
C ILE A 80 14.80 23.64 -18.91
N LEU A 81 13.90 22.80 -18.38
CA LEU A 81 14.21 21.92 -17.27
C LEU A 81 15.43 21.01 -17.53
N PRO A 82 15.55 20.29 -18.67
CA PRO A 82 16.75 19.49 -18.95
C PRO A 82 18.04 20.31 -18.96
N LEU A 83 18.01 21.56 -19.45
CA LEU A 83 19.19 22.43 -19.47
C LEU A 83 19.64 22.81 -18.06
N VAL A 84 18.69 23.13 -17.18
CA VAL A 84 18.97 23.46 -15.78
C VAL A 84 19.50 22.24 -15.04
N GLN A 85 18.90 21.07 -15.24
CA GLN A 85 19.36 19.81 -14.64
C GLN A 85 20.80 19.48 -15.06
N THR A 86 21.12 19.63 -16.35
CA THR A 86 22.49 19.42 -16.86
C THR A 86 23.48 20.42 -16.26
N ALA A 87 23.13 21.71 -16.22
CA ALA A 87 24.02 22.73 -15.65
C ALA A 87 24.24 22.54 -14.14
N MET A 88 23.21 22.09 -13.39
CA MET A 88 23.35 21.74 -11.98
C MET A 88 24.23 20.48 -11.80
N LEU A 89 24.05 19.46 -12.64
CA LEU A 89 24.90 18.26 -12.62
C LEU A 89 26.37 18.61 -12.85
N GLU A 90 26.66 19.43 -13.87
CA GLU A 90 28.02 19.90 -14.14
C GLU A 90 28.59 20.72 -12.99
N TYR A 91 27.78 21.58 -12.37
CA TYR A 91 28.22 22.33 -11.19
C TYR A 91 28.56 21.39 -10.03
N PHE A 92 27.64 20.51 -9.62
CA PHE A 92 27.85 19.59 -8.51
C PHE A 92 29.01 18.61 -8.76
N HIS A 93 29.07 17.99 -9.94
CA HIS A 93 30.09 16.99 -10.23
C HIS A 93 31.44 17.63 -10.58
N ASN A 94 31.49 18.55 -11.55
CA ASN A 94 32.77 19.04 -12.08
C ASN A 94 33.35 20.17 -11.22
N THR A 95 32.49 21.04 -10.65
CA THR A 95 32.96 22.20 -9.85
C THR A 95 33.06 21.88 -8.37
N ARG A 96 32.13 21.09 -7.84
CA ARG A 96 32.05 20.76 -6.40
C ARG A 96 32.58 19.37 -6.07
N ASN A 97 32.96 18.58 -7.07
CA ASN A 97 33.54 17.25 -6.93
C ASN A 97 32.63 16.26 -6.16
N LEU A 98 31.31 16.43 -6.25
CA LEU A 98 30.36 15.46 -5.72
C LEU A 98 30.38 14.19 -6.59
N PRO A 99 30.18 12.99 -6.00
CA PRO A 99 30.06 11.76 -6.77
C PRO A 99 28.99 11.89 -7.86
N PHE A 100 29.28 11.38 -9.06
CA PHE A 100 28.40 11.56 -10.23
C PHE A 100 26.96 11.15 -9.94
N LEU A 101 26.75 10.01 -9.27
CA LEU A 101 25.42 9.52 -8.94
C LEU A 101 24.67 10.49 -8.02
N ASP A 102 25.34 11.07 -7.01
CA ASP A 102 24.72 12.01 -6.07
C ASP A 102 24.37 13.33 -6.77
N ALA A 103 25.32 13.86 -7.56
CA ALA A 103 25.10 15.03 -8.38
C ALA A 103 23.93 14.85 -9.36
N GLU A 104 23.84 13.70 -10.03
CA GLU A 104 22.76 13.38 -10.96
C GLU A 104 21.41 13.28 -10.24
N HIS A 105 21.38 12.61 -9.10
CA HIS A 105 20.16 12.44 -8.31
C HIS A 105 19.65 13.78 -7.77
N MET A 106 20.54 14.61 -7.21
CA MET A 106 20.19 15.95 -6.74
C MET A 106 19.62 16.80 -7.88
N SER A 107 20.29 16.83 -9.03
CA SER A 107 19.85 17.61 -10.18
C SER A 107 18.50 17.15 -10.74
N LYS A 108 18.17 15.87 -10.67
CA LYS A 108 16.91 15.33 -11.21
C LYS A 108 15.73 15.39 -10.24
N ASN A 109 15.98 15.34 -8.93
CA ASN A 109 14.95 15.11 -7.91
C ASN A 109 14.69 16.31 -6.99
N SER A 110 15.12 17.53 -7.35
CA SER A 110 14.85 18.76 -6.57
C SER A 110 13.95 19.77 -7.32
N PRO A 111 12.67 19.46 -7.61
CA PRO A 111 11.81 20.27 -8.49
C PRO A 111 11.56 21.71 -8.02
N CYS A 112 11.33 21.95 -6.74
CA CYS A 112 11.16 23.29 -6.17
C CYS A 112 12.46 24.11 -6.27
N TYR A 113 13.61 23.48 -6.04
CA TYR A 113 14.90 24.14 -6.24
C TYR A 113 15.15 24.47 -7.72
N LEU A 114 14.83 23.54 -8.63
CA LEU A 114 14.93 23.79 -10.08
C LEU A 114 14.07 24.98 -10.49
N ASP A 115 12.83 25.07 -10.01
CA ASP A 115 11.94 26.21 -10.24
C ASP A 115 12.52 27.52 -9.68
N LYS A 116 13.20 27.48 -8.52
CA LYS A 116 13.89 28.64 -7.93
C LYS A 116 15.02 29.12 -8.84
N VAL A 117 15.79 28.20 -9.44
CA VAL A 117 16.86 28.53 -10.40
C VAL A 117 16.28 29.10 -11.70
N ILE A 118 15.25 28.47 -12.28
CA ILE A 118 14.59 28.93 -13.51
C ILE A 118 14.11 30.38 -13.36
N LYS A 119 13.47 30.70 -12.22
CA LYS A 119 13.01 32.07 -11.92
C LYS A 119 14.14 33.09 -11.80
N LYS A 120 15.35 32.66 -11.40
CA LYS A 120 16.51 33.55 -11.27
C LYS A 120 17.21 33.84 -12.59
N VAL A 121 17.21 32.87 -13.51
CA VAL A 121 17.89 33.01 -14.82
C VAL A 121 17.04 33.78 -15.84
N GLY A 122 15.71 33.78 -15.71
CA GLY A 122 14.83 34.62 -16.54
C GLY A 122 14.70 34.14 -18.00
N ASP A 123 14.25 35.04 -18.90
CA ASP A 123 14.13 34.81 -20.36
C ASP A 123 15.34 35.35 -21.12
N ASP A 124 16.52 34.77 -20.87
CA ASP A 124 17.70 35.10 -21.68
C ASP A 124 17.66 34.35 -23.02
N GLN A 125 18.18 34.97 -24.09
CA GLN A 125 18.29 34.35 -25.41
C GLN A 125 19.22 33.12 -25.39
N ASP A 126 20.19 33.11 -24.47
CA ASP A 126 21.11 31.99 -24.25
C ASP A 126 21.07 31.53 -22.79
N ILE A 127 20.03 30.75 -22.47
CA ILE A 127 19.78 30.22 -21.12
C ILE A 127 20.95 29.37 -20.62
N SER A 128 21.59 28.58 -21.51
CA SER A 128 22.72 27.72 -21.15
C SER A 128 23.91 28.54 -20.66
N LYS A 129 24.32 29.59 -21.39
CA LYS A 129 25.38 30.49 -20.91
C LYS A 129 25.00 31.22 -19.63
N SER A 130 23.74 31.59 -19.50
CA SER A 130 23.23 32.30 -18.33
C SER A 130 23.24 31.43 -17.07
N LEU A 131 22.90 30.13 -17.20
CA LEU A 131 23.02 29.14 -16.11
C LEU A 131 24.47 28.96 -15.67
N VAL A 132 25.39 28.74 -16.61
CA VAL A 132 26.82 28.59 -16.30
C VAL A 132 27.37 29.83 -15.60
N LYS A 133 27.00 31.02 -16.10
CA LYS A 133 27.38 32.30 -15.48
C LYS A 133 26.79 32.42 -14.08
N TYR A 134 25.51 32.08 -13.90
CA TYR A 134 24.83 32.15 -12.62
C TYR A 134 25.53 31.26 -11.58
N PHE A 135 25.77 29.99 -11.88
CA PHE A 135 26.44 29.07 -10.96
C PHE A 135 27.90 29.44 -10.67
N ARG A 136 28.59 30.07 -11.62
CA ARG A 136 29.97 30.55 -11.41
C ARG A 136 30.06 31.70 -10.40
N TYR A 137 29.07 32.59 -10.35
CA TYR A 137 29.11 33.79 -9.51
C TYR A 137 28.17 33.74 -8.30
N HIS A 138 27.32 32.72 -8.20
CA HIS A 138 26.40 32.51 -7.08
C HIS A 138 26.57 31.08 -6.54
N PRO A 139 27.45 30.88 -5.55
CA PRO A 139 27.59 29.59 -4.90
C PRO A 139 26.24 29.10 -4.37
N LEU A 140 25.93 27.83 -4.63
CA LEU A 140 24.68 27.24 -4.20
C LEU A 140 24.80 26.76 -2.75
N ASN A 141 23.73 26.91 -1.98
CA ASN A 141 23.57 26.12 -0.76
C ASN A 141 23.16 24.70 -1.17
N GLU A 142 24.12 23.78 -1.23
CA GLU A 142 23.96 22.40 -1.68
C GLU A 142 23.01 21.58 -0.78
N PHE A 143 22.80 22.00 0.48
CA PHE A 143 21.86 21.34 1.39
C PHE A 143 20.40 21.49 0.96
N GLU A 144 20.03 22.60 0.29
CA GLU A 144 18.66 22.79 -0.20
C GLU A 144 18.26 21.72 -1.25
N PRO A 145 18.96 21.60 -2.41
CA PRO A 145 18.63 20.59 -3.40
C PRO A 145 18.91 19.17 -2.88
N PHE A 146 19.86 18.98 -1.97
CA PHE A 146 20.10 17.68 -1.34
C PHE A 146 18.89 17.20 -0.54
N PHE A 147 18.43 17.99 0.44
CA PHE A 147 17.31 17.60 1.29
C PHE A 147 16.03 17.42 0.49
N GLU A 148 15.80 18.26 -0.51
CA GLU A 148 14.68 18.07 -1.42
C GLU A 148 14.80 16.75 -2.20
N SER A 149 15.99 16.44 -2.74
CA SER A 149 16.20 15.23 -3.53
C SER A 149 15.99 13.94 -2.73
N VAL A 150 16.29 13.95 -1.43
CA VAL A 150 16.04 12.79 -0.55
C VAL A 150 14.58 12.71 -0.07
N GLY A 151 13.69 13.54 -0.60
CA GLY A 151 12.24 13.47 -0.37
C GLY A 151 11.72 14.39 0.73
N LEU A 152 12.50 15.36 1.21
CA LEU A 152 12.01 16.34 2.19
C LEU A 152 11.29 17.51 1.53
N ASN A 153 10.18 17.91 2.16
CA ASN A 153 9.49 19.12 1.76
C ASN A 153 10.30 20.37 2.12
N PRO A 154 10.39 21.39 1.24
CA PRO A 154 11.11 22.65 1.52
C PRO A 154 10.72 23.34 2.81
N SER A 155 9.46 23.26 3.22
CA SER A 155 8.99 23.79 4.50
C SER A 155 9.56 23.05 5.72
N ALA A 156 9.80 21.74 5.59
CA ALA A 156 10.29 20.89 6.66
C ALA A 156 11.79 21.09 6.89
N PHE A 157 12.60 21.09 5.82
CA PHE A 157 14.06 21.19 5.97
C PHE A 157 14.59 22.61 6.11
N ARG A 158 13.79 23.66 5.87
CA ARG A 158 14.24 25.06 6.01
C ARG A 158 14.81 25.39 7.38
N LYS A 159 14.32 24.73 8.44
CA LYS A 159 14.82 24.86 9.82
C LYS A 159 16.03 23.98 10.12
N LEU A 160 16.37 23.06 9.23
CA LEU A 160 17.45 22.07 9.34
C LEU A 160 18.69 22.49 8.56
N LEU A 161 18.57 23.53 7.72
CA LEU A 161 19.69 24.06 6.96
C LEU A 161 20.77 24.56 7.92
N PRO A 162 22.03 24.10 7.76
CA PRO A 162 23.13 24.62 8.56
C PRO A 162 23.28 26.14 8.39
N CYS A 163 23.55 26.86 9.49
CA CYS A 163 23.68 28.32 9.43
C CYS A 163 24.97 28.80 8.71
N ASN A 164 26.04 27.99 8.74
CA ASN A 164 27.37 28.37 8.27
C ASN A 164 28.00 27.37 7.28
N LEU A 165 27.21 26.43 6.74
CA LEU A 165 27.68 25.47 5.74
C LEU A 165 26.84 25.62 4.48
N LEU A 166 27.53 25.79 3.36
CA LEU A 166 26.91 25.84 2.04
C LEU A 166 27.12 24.54 1.27
N TYR A 167 28.15 23.76 1.59
CA TYR A 167 28.57 22.63 0.80
C TYR A 167 28.45 21.32 1.57
N LEU A 168 27.96 20.28 0.90
CA LEU A 168 27.80 18.95 1.49
C LEU A 168 29.15 18.32 1.84
N TYR A 169 30.18 18.66 1.06
CA TYR A 169 31.56 18.20 1.31
C TYR A 169 32.07 18.60 2.69
N ASP A 170 31.64 19.75 3.21
CA ASP A 170 32.06 20.25 4.53
C ASP A 170 31.39 19.46 5.69
N ASP A 171 30.33 18.69 5.40
CA ASP A 171 29.66 17.82 6.37
C ASP A 171 29.92 16.34 6.05
N GLU A 172 31.17 15.93 6.26
CA GLU A 172 31.64 14.58 5.96
C GLU A 172 30.85 13.48 6.70
N VAL A 173 30.42 13.74 7.93
CA VAL A 173 29.71 12.75 8.76
C VAL A 173 28.32 12.47 8.19
N LEU A 174 27.61 13.53 7.78
CA LEU A 174 26.32 13.41 7.09
C LEU A 174 26.47 12.59 5.81
N MET A 175 27.41 12.99 4.94
CA MET A 175 27.58 12.36 3.64
C MET A 175 28.06 10.92 3.75
N ARG A 176 28.93 10.61 4.71
CA ARG A 176 29.37 9.22 4.97
C ARG A 176 28.20 8.33 5.36
N ASN A 177 27.37 8.74 6.32
CA ASN A 177 26.21 7.95 6.75
C ASN A 177 25.12 7.86 5.67
N TYR A 178 24.91 8.94 4.90
CA TYR A 178 24.06 8.91 3.71
C TYR A 178 24.54 7.88 2.68
N ASN A 179 25.84 7.84 2.40
CA ASN A 179 26.43 6.89 1.46
C ASN A 179 26.30 5.45 1.95
N VAL A 180 26.50 5.20 3.25
CA VAL A 180 26.27 3.87 3.85
C VAL A 180 24.84 3.38 3.60
N LEU A 181 23.82 4.23 3.77
CA LEU A 181 22.44 3.85 3.48
C LEU A 181 22.21 3.61 1.99
N CYS A 182 22.77 4.45 1.11
CA CYS A 182 22.66 4.25 -0.33
C CYS A 182 23.30 2.92 -0.78
N GLU A 183 24.53 2.66 -0.34
CA GLU A 183 25.29 1.44 -0.66
C GLU A 183 24.64 0.18 -0.09
N TYR A 184 24.00 0.29 1.08
CA TYR A 184 23.23 -0.79 1.68
C TYR A 184 21.96 -1.14 0.87
N GLY A 185 21.45 -0.18 0.08
CA GLY A 185 20.34 -0.39 -0.85
C GLY A 185 19.07 0.39 -0.52
N PHE A 186 19.13 1.39 0.39
CA PHE A 186 17.99 2.26 0.64
C PHE A 186 17.75 3.19 -0.56
N ALA A 187 16.47 3.34 -0.93
CA ALA A 187 16.09 4.28 -1.98
C ALA A 187 16.36 5.72 -1.54
N ARG A 188 17.11 6.47 -2.35
CA ARG A 188 17.55 7.84 -2.03
C ARG A 188 16.40 8.80 -1.69
N GLY A 189 15.30 8.74 -2.45
CA GLY A 189 14.10 9.53 -2.19
C GLY A 189 13.35 9.20 -0.89
N ASN A 190 13.71 8.11 -0.21
CA ASN A 190 13.12 7.74 1.09
C ASN A 190 14.04 8.14 2.27
N LEU A 191 15.29 8.54 2.02
CA LEU A 191 16.25 8.85 3.08
C LEU A 191 15.89 10.11 3.87
N GLY A 192 15.12 11.03 3.28
CA GLY A 192 14.60 12.20 3.97
C GLY A 192 13.71 11.81 5.15
N LYS A 193 12.82 10.82 4.98
CA LYS A 193 12.00 10.31 6.08
C LYS A 193 12.88 9.81 7.23
N ILE A 194 13.92 9.04 6.90
CA ILE A 194 14.88 8.53 7.87
C ILE A 194 15.58 9.66 8.62
N TYR A 195 16.02 10.69 7.89
CA TYR A 195 16.66 11.87 8.45
C TYR A 195 15.78 12.62 9.45
N MET A 196 14.48 12.73 9.16
CA MET A 196 13.53 13.42 10.04
C MET A 196 13.18 12.63 11.30
N GLU A 197 13.13 11.30 11.19
CA GLU A 197 12.70 10.44 12.29
C GLU A 197 13.86 10.09 13.23
N ALA A 198 15.07 9.93 12.70
CA ALA A 198 16.26 9.60 13.49
C ALA A 198 17.51 10.31 12.94
N MET A 199 17.53 11.63 13.08
CA MET A 199 18.64 12.49 12.64
C MET A 199 20.00 12.04 13.18
N ASP A 200 20.03 11.51 14.41
CA ASP A 200 21.26 11.06 15.07
C ASP A 200 22.01 9.98 14.28
N ILE A 201 21.29 9.17 13.48
CA ILE A 201 21.89 8.16 12.60
C ILE A 201 22.90 8.79 11.63
N PHE A 202 22.58 9.98 11.12
CA PHE A 202 23.45 10.71 10.19
C PHE A 202 24.62 11.40 10.89
N ARG A 203 24.70 11.30 12.22
CA ARG A 203 25.76 11.87 13.05
C ARG A 203 26.60 10.81 13.76
N TRP A 204 26.33 9.53 13.50
CA TRP A 204 27.13 8.45 14.07
C TRP A 204 28.55 8.40 13.52
N GLY A 205 29.44 7.91 14.37
CA GLY A 205 30.84 7.69 14.02
C GLY A 205 31.00 6.64 12.92
N ASP A 206 32.21 6.61 12.36
CA ASP A 206 32.55 5.73 11.25
C ASP A 206 32.26 4.25 11.55
N GLY A 207 31.68 3.55 10.59
CA GLY A 207 31.30 2.13 10.69
C GLY A 207 30.14 1.78 11.63
N VAL A 208 29.65 2.70 12.48
CA VAL A 208 28.59 2.43 13.46
C VAL A 208 27.25 2.09 12.78
N LEU A 209 26.87 2.86 11.74
CA LEU A 209 25.62 2.62 11.02
C LEU A 209 25.63 1.27 10.30
N LEU A 210 26.72 0.97 9.57
CA LEU A 210 26.84 -0.29 8.84
C LEU A 210 26.87 -1.50 9.77
N SER A 211 27.58 -1.42 10.90
CA SER A 211 27.61 -2.51 11.89
C SER A 211 26.23 -2.77 12.49
N LYS A 212 25.47 -1.71 12.81
CA LYS A 212 24.09 -1.86 13.28
C LYS A 212 23.17 -2.49 12.24
N LEU A 213 23.26 -2.09 10.97
CA LEU A 213 22.50 -2.73 9.89
C LEU A 213 22.87 -4.21 9.71
N LYS A 214 24.16 -4.54 9.73
CA LYS A 214 24.66 -5.93 9.64
C LYS A 214 24.24 -6.78 10.83
N ALA A 215 24.14 -6.23 12.03
CA ALA A 215 23.66 -6.97 13.20
C ALA A 215 22.26 -7.56 12.97
N TYR A 216 21.36 -6.87 12.25
CA TYR A 216 20.05 -7.42 11.88
C TYR A 216 20.17 -8.60 10.90
N GLU A 217 21.13 -8.55 9.97
CA GLU A 217 21.40 -9.67 9.05
C GLU A 217 21.98 -10.88 9.79
N GLU A 218 22.91 -10.66 10.72
CA GLU A 218 23.49 -11.69 11.59
C GLU A 218 22.43 -12.33 12.50
N MET A 219 21.44 -11.55 12.91
CA MET A 219 20.25 -12.05 13.59
C MET A 219 19.26 -12.74 12.65
N GLY A 220 19.56 -12.91 11.37
CA GLY A 220 18.81 -13.74 10.42
C GLY A 220 17.74 -13.01 9.62
N LEU A 221 17.71 -11.67 9.62
CA LEU A 221 16.92 -10.92 8.64
C LEU A 221 17.63 -10.88 7.29
N ILE A 222 16.89 -11.06 6.20
CA ILE A 222 17.44 -10.80 4.87
C ILE A 222 17.58 -9.28 4.66
N ARG A 223 18.59 -8.86 3.89
CA ARG A 223 18.89 -7.44 3.64
C ARG A 223 17.67 -6.62 3.19
N THR A 224 16.82 -7.17 2.34
CA THR A 224 15.58 -6.51 1.88
C THR A 224 14.62 -6.23 3.04
N SER A 225 14.50 -7.15 3.99
CA SER A 225 13.70 -6.95 5.22
C SER A 225 14.32 -5.88 6.10
N VAL A 226 15.65 -5.85 6.25
CA VAL A 226 16.34 -4.80 7.02
C VAL A 226 16.07 -3.42 6.43
N ILE A 227 16.22 -3.27 5.10
CA ILE A 227 15.92 -2.02 4.38
C ILE A 227 14.48 -1.57 4.65
N LYS A 228 13.52 -2.49 4.56
CA LYS A 228 12.11 -2.18 4.80
C LYS A 228 11.84 -1.75 6.24
N VAL A 229 12.32 -2.51 7.22
CA VAL A 229 12.09 -2.27 8.65
C VAL A 229 12.70 -0.94 9.08
N VAL A 230 13.97 -0.72 8.76
CA VAL A 230 14.68 0.51 9.10
C VAL A 230 14.11 1.71 8.35
N GLY A 231 13.70 1.54 7.08
CA GLY A 231 13.06 2.61 6.32
C GLY A 231 11.70 3.03 6.88
N CYS A 232 11.00 2.10 7.56
CA CYS A 232 9.74 2.36 8.24
C CYS A 232 9.93 2.96 9.64
N THR A 233 10.91 2.46 10.39
CA THR A 233 11.18 2.82 11.80
C THR A 233 12.69 2.90 12.03
N PRO A 234 13.33 4.01 11.65
CA PRO A 234 14.77 4.21 11.77
C PRO A 234 15.29 4.19 13.21
N SER A 235 14.46 4.64 14.16
CA SER A 235 14.77 4.67 15.60
C SER A 235 15.14 3.30 16.18
N ILE A 236 14.73 2.22 15.52
CA ILE A 236 15.13 0.85 15.87
C ILE A 236 16.65 0.65 15.86
N LEU A 237 17.38 1.43 15.05
CA LEU A 237 18.84 1.40 15.03
C LEU A 237 19.42 2.11 16.26
N ALA A 238 18.72 3.06 16.87
CA ALA A 238 19.25 3.89 17.96
C ALA A 238 19.28 3.19 19.33
N GLY A 239 18.48 2.14 19.53
CA GLY A 239 18.51 1.31 20.73
C GLY A 239 17.15 1.23 21.45
N GLY A 240 16.25 0.43 20.90
CA GLY A 240 15.36 -0.44 21.69
C GLY A 240 15.90 -1.86 21.56
N GLU A 241 15.59 -2.78 22.48
CA GLU A 241 16.14 -4.15 22.50
C GLU A 241 16.05 -4.78 21.09
N ILE A 242 17.16 -4.77 20.35
CA ILE A 242 17.24 -5.18 18.94
C ILE A 242 16.75 -6.63 18.76
N GLY A 243 16.91 -7.44 19.82
CA GLY A 243 16.38 -8.80 19.89
C GLY A 243 14.86 -8.86 19.80
N ASP A 244 14.14 -7.90 20.38
CA ASP A 244 12.68 -7.91 20.47
C ASP A 244 12.03 -7.62 19.11
N ALA A 245 12.53 -6.63 18.38
CA ALA A 245 12.00 -6.31 17.06
C ALA A 245 12.30 -7.41 16.02
N VAL A 246 13.50 -8.01 16.07
CA VAL A 246 13.84 -9.15 15.20
C VAL A 246 13.01 -10.37 15.57
N ALA A 247 12.77 -10.61 16.86
CA ALA A 247 11.88 -11.67 17.32
C ALA A 247 10.45 -11.46 16.81
N VAL A 248 9.92 -10.23 16.88
CA VAL A 248 8.59 -9.88 16.36
C VAL A 248 8.50 -10.11 14.86
N LEU A 249 9.49 -9.66 14.09
CA LEU A 249 9.48 -9.83 12.62
C LEU A 249 9.55 -11.29 12.22
N LYS A 250 10.48 -12.05 12.81
CA LYS A 250 10.56 -13.51 12.59
C LYS A 250 9.26 -14.19 12.99
N ALA A 251 8.64 -13.77 14.10
CA ALA A 251 7.39 -14.33 14.56
C ALA A 251 6.24 -14.01 13.60
N LEU A 252 6.11 -12.78 13.10
CA LEU A 252 5.10 -12.40 12.11
C LEU A 252 5.27 -13.19 10.80
N THR A 253 6.49 -13.33 10.30
CA THR A 253 6.76 -14.19 9.14
C THR A 253 6.41 -15.66 9.43
N SER A 254 6.73 -16.16 10.63
CA SER A 254 6.38 -17.54 11.04
C SER A 254 4.87 -17.79 11.19
N LEU A 255 4.08 -16.73 11.39
CA LEU A 255 2.62 -16.75 11.44
C LEU A 255 1.99 -16.63 10.04
N GLY A 256 2.79 -16.46 8.99
CA GLY A 256 2.34 -16.41 7.60
C GLY A 256 1.94 -15.02 7.12
N PHE A 257 2.29 -13.96 7.86
CA PHE A 257 2.15 -12.60 7.36
C PHE A 257 3.21 -12.34 6.27
N ASP A 258 2.76 -11.88 5.10
CA ASP A 258 3.65 -11.58 3.98
C ASP A 258 4.33 -10.21 4.14
N ASP A 259 5.48 -10.04 3.48
CA ASP A 259 6.30 -8.82 3.58
C ASP A 259 5.54 -7.55 3.15
N ASN A 260 4.54 -7.66 2.26
CA ASN A 260 3.76 -6.52 1.79
C ASN A 260 2.69 -6.10 2.80
N TRP A 261 2.12 -7.06 3.54
CA TRP A 261 1.22 -6.77 4.66
C TRP A 261 1.97 -6.12 5.82
N ILE A 262 3.16 -6.61 6.15
CA ILE A 262 4.04 -6.02 7.17
C ILE A 262 4.39 -4.58 6.77
N GLU A 263 4.74 -4.35 5.52
CA GLU A 263 4.97 -3.03 4.93
C GLU A 263 3.74 -2.11 5.02
N GLY A 264 2.54 -2.63 4.74
CA GLY A 264 1.28 -1.92 4.92
C GLY A 264 1.04 -1.48 6.37
N CYS A 265 1.23 -2.37 7.34
CA CYS A 265 1.08 -2.08 8.77
C CYS A 265 2.03 -0.97 9.22
N PHE A 266 3.31 -1.06 8.83
CA PHE A 266 4.29 -0.04 9.19
C PHE A 266 4.07 1.29 8.46
N SER A 267 3.56 1.27 7.22
CA SER A 267 3.20 2.48 6.50
C SER A 267 2.10 3.27 7.20
N GLU A 268 1.09 2.59 7.77
CA GLU A 268 -0.01 3.20 8.54
C GLU A 268 0.42 3.67 9.93
N ILE A 269 1.36 2.99 10.58
CA ILE A 269 1.95 3.46 11.84
C ILE A 269 2.70 4.77 11.61
N SER A 270 3.41 4.92 10.49
CA SER A 270 4.19 6.13 10.19
C SER A 270 3.37 7.36 9.80
N THR A 271 2.09 7.19 9.42
CA THR A 271 1.18 8.32 9.13
C THR A 271 0.39 8.76 10.36
N ARG A 272 0.39 7.97 11.44
CA ARG A 272 -0.23 8.33 12.72
C ARG A 272 0.70 9.26 13.47
N GLN A 273 0.22 10.45 13.77
CA GLN A 273 0.93 11.49 14.50
C GLN A 273 1.06 11.18 16.00
N ASP A 274 0.96 9.91 16.40
CA ASP A 274 1.08 9.42 17.78
C ASP A 274 2.45 8.76 17.98
N ARG A 275 3.39 9.58 18.43
CA ARG A 275 4.77 9.17 18.78
C ARG A 275 4.84 8.22 19.99
N ASN A 276 3.73 8.01 20.70
CA ASN A 276 3.69 7.30 21.98
C ASN A 276 3.29 5.82 21.88
N LEU A 277 2.86 5.34 20.72
CA LEU A 277 2.48 3.93 20.57
C LEU A 277 3.68 2.98 20.52
N LEU A 278 4.88 3.47 20.18
CA LEU A 278 6.12 2.68 20.20
C LEU A 278 6.65 2.44 21.63
N GLU A 279 6.47 3.41 22.54
CA GLU A 279 6.75 3.22 23.97
C GLU A 279 5.67 2.39 24.68
N GLU A 280 4.46 2.32 24.11
CA GLU A 280 3.35 1.48 24.59
C GLU A 280 3.24 0.15 23.79
N PHE A 281 4.35 -0.37 23.24
CA PHE A 281 4.36 -1.79 22.85
C PHE A 281 4.32 -2.63 24.11
N VAL A 282 3.09 -3.04 24.41
CA VAL A 282 2.68 -4.16 25.25
C VAL A 282 3.74 -5.27 25.16
N PRO A 283 4.17 -5.85 26.29
CA PRO A 283 5.22 -6.86 26.33
C PRO A 283 5.01 -7.89 25.23
N LEU A 284 6.10 -8.17 24.52
CA LEU A 284 6.19 -9.20 23.48
C LEU A 284 5.27 -10.38 23.80
N PRO A 285 4.51 -10.90 22.82
CA PRO A 285 3.92 -12.22 22.98
C PRO A 285 5.07 -13.15 23.36
N LYS A 286 4.96 -13.76 24.52
CA LYS A 286 6.03 -14.62 25.00
C LYS A 286 6.19 -15.78 24.00
N SER A 287 7.41 -16.34 23.92
CA SER A 287 7.73 -17.43 22.99
C SER A 287 6.69 -18.57 23.01
N ASP A 288 6.07 -18.82 24.16
CA ASP A 288 5.00 -19.80 24.34
C ASP A 288 3.69 -19.43 23.61
N GLU A 289 3.33 -18.15 23.52
CA GLU A 289 2.12 -17.72 22.80
C GLU A 289 2.27 -17.86 21.28
N PHE A 290 3.48 -17.62 20.74
CA PHE A 290 3.77 -17.85 19.33
C PHE A 290 3.71 -19.34 18.97
N GLN A 291 4.35 -20.18 19.80
CA GLN A 291 4.28 -21.63 19.63
C GLN A 291 2.84 -22.13 19.73
N ARG A 292 2.05 -21.57 20.66
CA ARG A 292 0.62 -21.87 20.81
C ARG A 292 -0.17 -21.51 19.55
N SER A 293 -0.01 -20.28 19.03
CA SER A 293 -0.68 -19.83 17.80
C SER A 293 -0.31 -20.69 16.59
N ARG A 294 0.97 -21.05 16.43
CA ARG A 294 1.42 -21.96 15.36
C ARG A 294 0.80 -23.35 15.54
N ALA A 295 0.77 -23.89 16.75
CA ALA A 295 0.17 -25.19 17.04
C ALA A 295 -1.35 -25.20 16.79
N GLU A 296 -2.05 -24.12 17.13
CA GLU A 296 -3.49 -23.95 16.86
C GLU A 296 -3.76 -23.90 15.35
N LYS A 297 -2.93 -23.17 14.59
CA LYS A 297 -3.01 -23.12 13.13
C LYS A 297 -2.71 -24.49 12.50
N THR A 298 -1.70 -25.20 12.99
CA THR A 298 -1.42 -26.59 12.59
C THR A 298 -2.65 -27.46 12.83
N LYS A 299 -3.22 -27.40 14.04
CA LYS A 299 -4.42 -28.17 14.40
C LYS A 299 -5.61 -27.85 13.48
N PHE A 300 -5.85 -26.58 13.19
CA PHE A 300 -6.89 -26.14 12.28
C PHE A 300 -6.73 -26.72 10.86
N LEU A 301 -5.52 -26.64 10.29
CA LEU A 301 -5.25 -27.18 8.96
C LEU A 301 -5.35 -28.72 8.92
N LEU A 302 -4.87 -29.41 9.97
CA LEU A 302 -5.04 -30.86 10.09
C LEU A 302 -6.53 -31.25 10.14
N ASN A 303 -7.35 -30.51 10.88
CA ASN A 303 -8.81 -30.72 10.93
C ASN A 303 -9.49 -30.51 9.58
N MET A 304 -8.93 -29.68 8.70
CA MET A 304 -9.39 -29.50 7.31
C MET A 304 -8.91 -30.59 6.36
N GLY A 305 -8.05 -31.52 6.81
CA GLY A 305 -7.55 -32.65 6.03
C GLY A 305 -6.19 -32.43 5.37
N PHE A 306 -5.44 -31.41 5.76
CA PHE A 306 -4.05 -31.24 5.29
C PHE A 306 -3.12 -32.25 5.96
N THR A 307 -2.10 -32.69 5.23
CA THR A 307 -1.05 -33.57 5.76
C THR A 307 -0.03 -32.74 6.52
N LYS A 308 0.36 -33.22 7.71
CA LYS A 308 1.38 -32.55 8.54
C LYS A 308 2.70 -32.40 7.76
N ASP A 309 3.32 -31.23 7.87
CA ASP A 309 4.64 -30.92 7.30
C ASP A 309 4.71 -31.07 5.76
N SER A 310 3.55 -31.07 5.08
CA SER A 310 3.49 -31.12 3.62
C SER A 310 3.73 -29.73 3.00
N VAL A 311 4.17 -29.72 1.73
CA VAL A 311 4.38 -28.47 0.98
C VAL A 311 3.08 -27.69 0.83
N GLU A 312 1.95 -28.39 0.67
CA GLU A 312 0.61 -27.78 0.59
C GLU A 312 0.23 -27.10 1.90
N MET A 313 0.52 -27.74 3.05
CA MET A 313 0.28 -27.16 4.36
C MET A 313 1.12 -25.90 4.57
N GLU A 314 2.40 -25.93 4.22
CA GLU A 314 3.29 -24.76 4.34
C GLU A 314 2.87 -23.61 3.39
N THR A 315 2.41 -23.95 2.19
CA THR A 315 1.82 -22.97 1.26
C THR A 315 0.56 -22.34 1.87
N MET A 316 -0.26 -23.17 2.51
CA MET A 316 -1.48 -22.74 3.18
C MET A 316 -1.18 -21.86 4.39
N PHE A 317 -0.12 -22.16 5.14
CA PHE A 317 0.37 -21.33 6.25
C PHE A 317 0.66 -19.90 5.82
N LYS A 318 1.29 -19.71 4.66
CA LYS A 318 1.61 -18.38 4.11
C LYS A 318 0.39 -17.65 3.57
N ALA A 319 -0.58 -18.41 3.05
CA ALA A 319 -1.74 -17.81 2.40
C ALA A 319 -2.86 -17.40 3.39
N VAL A 320 -3.03 -18.15 4.48
CA VAL A 320 -3.92 -17.79 5.59
C VAL A 320 -3.15 -16.94 6.60
N GLN A 321 -3.58 -15.70 6.80
CA GLN A 321 -2.93 -14.74 7.70
C GLN A 321 -3.68 -14.64 9.03
N GLY A 322 -2.95 -14.37 10.11
CA GLY A 322 -3.54 -14.20 11.45
C GLY A 322 -3.10 -15.23 12.48
N ILE A 323 -3.64 -15.07 13.68
CA ILE A 323 -3.38 -15.88 14.86
C ILE A 323 -4.17 -17.20 14.74
N GLY A 324 -3.51 -18.34 15.01
CA GLY A 324 -4.11 -19.66 14.85
C GLY A 324 -5.39 -19.86 15.66
N GLY A 325 -5.42 -19.39 16.90
CA GLY A 325 -6.59 -19.49 17.78
C GLY A 325 -7.84 -18.77 17.29
N GLU A 326 -7.70 -17.80 16.37
CA GLU A 326 -8.84 -17.08 15.79
C GLU A 326 -9.36 -17.73 14.50
N LEU A 327 -8.63 -18.66 13.89
CA LEU A 327 -9.00 -19.22 12.59
C LEU A 327 -10.28 -20.06 12.66
N GLU A 328 -10.45 -20.86 13.71
CA GLU A 328 -11.66 -21.67 13.87
C GLU A 328 -12.89 -20.76 14.06
N GLU A 329 -12.81 -19.71 14.88
CA GLU A 329 -13.97 -18.84 15.08
C GLU A 329 -14.37 -18.07 13.80
N ARG A 330 -13.39 -17.64 12.99
CA ARG A 330 -13.65 -17.00 11.69
C ARG A 330 -14.27 -18.01 10.72
N PHE A 331 -13.78 -19.25 10.72
CA PHE A 331 -14.34 -20.33 9.92
C PHE A 331 -15.80 -20.62 10.31
N GLU A 332 -16.10 -20.67 11.62
CA GLU A 332 -17.45 -20.87 12.15
C GLU A 332 -18.43 -19.76 11.76
N CYS A 333 -17.99 -18.51 11.56
CA CYS A 333 -18.87 -17.44 11.06
C CYS A 333 -19.51 -17.81 9.72
N TYR A 334 -18.75 -18.45 8.83
CA TYR A 334 -19.26 -18.89 7.52
C TYR A 334 -20.21 -20.07 7.63
N ILE A 335 -19.96 -20.99 8.56
CA ILE A 335 -20.86 -22.12 8.83
C ILE A 335 -22.19 -21.60 9.37
N LYS A 336 -22.16 -20.67 10.32
CA LYS A 336 -23.35 -20.00 10.86
C LYS A 336 -24.13 -19.23 9.80
N ALA A 337 -23.46 -18.67 8.80
CA ALA A 337 -24.09 -18.01 7.66
C ALA A 337 -24.68 -18.98 6.62
N GLY A 338 -24.55 -20.30 6.84
CA GLY A 338 -25.22 -21.34 6.05
C GLY A 338 -24.31 -22.19 5.16
N LEU A 339 -22.98 -22.03 5.21
CA LEU A 339 -22.07 -22.92 4.47
C LEU A 339 -21.92 -24.26 5.18
N SER A 340 -21.92 -25.35 4.42
CA SER A 340 -21.50 -26.64 4.97
C SER A 340 -19.99 -26.62 5.25
N ARG A 341 -19.55 -27.33 6.30
CA ARG A 341 -18.12 -27.45 6.64
C ARG A 341 -17.28 -27.91 5.45
N LYS A 342 -17.78 -28.90 4.69
CA LYS A 342 -17.09 -29.43 3.50
C LYS A 342 -16.89 -28.36 2.42
N VAL A 343 -17.93 -27.57 2.10
CA VAL A 343 -17.86 -26.50 1.11
C VAL A 343 -16.94 -25.38 1.58
N ALA A 344 -17.07 -24.96 2.85
CA ALA A 344 -16.20 -23.95 3.44
C ALA A 344 -14.71 -24.36 3.40
N SER A 345 -14.39 -25.61 3.74
CA SER A 345 -13.02 -26.13 3.63
C SER A 345 -12.49 -26.08 2.20
N GLN A 346 -13.31 -26.49 1.21
CA GLN A 346 -12.92 -26.42 -0.21
C GLN A 346 -12.69 -24.97 -0.67
N ILE A 347 -13.51 -24.03 -0.21
CA ILE A 347 -13.32 -22.60 -0.48
C ILE A 347 -12.01 -22.12 0.13
N VAL A 348 -11.72 -22.42 1.39
CA VAL A 348 -10.46 -22.01 2.05
C VAL A 348 -9.24 -22.58 1.34
N THR A 349 -9.27 -23.85 0.93
CA THR A 349 -8.16 -24.46 0.18
C THR A 349 -7.88 -23.76 -1.15
N ARG A 350 -8.93 -23.34 -1.88
CA ARG A 350 -8.80 -22.65 -3.18
C ARG A 350 -8.60 -21.14 -3.04
N PHE A 351 -9.14 -20.57 -1.96
CA PHE A 351 -9.18 -19.14 -1.69
C PHE A 351 -8.84 -18.86 -0.22
N PRO A 352 -7.57 -18.95 0.17
CA PRO A 352 -7.08 -18.83 1.56
C PRO A 352 -7.47 -17.52 2.25
N LYS A 353 -7.48 -16.44 1.46
CA LYS A 353 -7.78 -15.08 1.90
C LYS A 353 -9.18 -14.92 2.47
N PHE A 354 -10.05 -15.90 2.25
CA PHE A 354 -11.35 -16.03 2.90
C PHE A 354 -11.28 -15.94 4.42
N LEU A 355 -10.16 -16.29 5.05
CA LEU A 355 -9.96 -16.21 6.51
C LEU A 355 -9.10 -15.02 6.96
N ASN A 356 -8.64 -14.16 6.06
CA ASN A 356 -7.70 -13.07 6.36
C ASN A 356 -8.39 -11.77 6.80
N LEU A 357 -9.68 -11.83 7.13
CA LEU A 357 -10.46 -10.72 7.66
C LEU A 357 -10.72 -10.95 9.16
N SER A 358 -10.94 -9.87 9.91
CA SER A 358 -11.36 -9.99 11.31
C SER A 358 -12.76 -10.61 11.39
N LYS A 359 -13.03 -11.29 12.50
CA LYS A 359 -14.34 -11.90 12.78
C LYS A 359 -15.50 -10.91 12.60
N GLN A 360 -15.36 -9.72 13.18
CA GLN A 360 -16.39 -8.68 13.11
C GLN A 360 -16.68 -8.23 11.67
N VAL A 361 -15.63 -8.04 10.86
CA VAL A 361 -15.77 -7.66 9.45
C VAL A 361 -16.41 -8.78 8.64
N ILE A 362 -16.07 -10.04 8.92
CA ILE A 362 -16.71 -11.21 8.31
C ILE A 362 -18.20 -11.20 8.66
N GLU A 363 -18.55 -11.10 9.94
CA GLU A 363 -19.93 -11.09 10.41
C GLU A 363 -20.75 -9.95 9.78
N GLU A 364 -20.23 -8.72 9.71
CA GLU A 364 -20.92 -7.60 9.09
C GLU A 364 -21.19 -7.83 7.60
N LYS A 365 -20.20 -8.35 6.87
CA LYS A 365 -20.36 -8.65 5.44
C LYS A 365 -21.35 -9.79 5.21
N LEU A 366 -21.30 -10.82 6.05
CA LEU A 366 -22.21 -11.96 5.96
C LEU A 366 -23.65 -11.56 6.31
N ASP A 367 -23.84 -10.77 7.36
CA ASP A 367 -25.14 -10.22 7.74
C ASP A 367 -25.72 -9.37 6.61
N PHE A 368 -24.93 -8.48 6.02
CA PHE A 368 -25.39 -7.69 4.89
C PHE A 368 -25.74 -8.55 3.66
N LEU A 369 -24.99 -9.63 3.38
CA LEU A 369 -25.30 -10.53 2.26
C LEU A 369 -26.58 -11.35 2.50
N VAL A 370 -26.69 -11.94 3.69
CA VAL A 370 -27.76 -12.89 4.04
C VAL A 370 -29.04 -12.12 4.38
N ASN A 371 -28.97 -11.19 5.33
CA ASN A 371 -30.12 -10.46 5.84
C ASN A 371 -30.38 -9.17 5.07
N GLY A 372 -29.33 -8.43 4.70
CA GLY A 372 -29.47 -7.18 3.98
C GLY A 372 -29.90 -7.34 2.51
N LEU A 373 -29.30 -8.31 1.80
CA LEU A 373 -29.58 -8.54 0.38
C LEU A 373 -30.49 -9.75 0.13
N GLY A 374 -30.59 -10.71 1.06
CA GLY A 374 -31.41 -11.91 0.88
C GLY A 374 -30.78 -12.99 -0.01
N TYR A 375 -29.45 -13.06 -0.11
CA TYR A 375 -28.75 -13.97 -1.03
C TYR A 375 -27.72 -14.91 -0.36
N PRO A 376 -28.16 -15.79 0.57
CA PRO A 376 -27.25 -16.69 1.29
C PRO A 376 -26.49 -17.67 0.36
N SER A 377 -27.12 -18.15 -0.72
CA SER A 377 -26.50 -19.06 -1.70
C SER A 377 -25.40 -18.44 -2.56
N THR A 378 -25.25 -17.11 -2.54
CA THR A 378 -24.19 -16.42 -3.29
C THR A 378 -22.81 -16.72 -2.71
N LEU A 379 -22.72 -17.01 -1.42
CA LEU A 379 -21.43 -17.24 -0.77
C LEU A 379 -20.75 -18.54 -1.23
N GLU A 380 -21.53 -19.57 -1.57
CA GLU A 380 -21.01 -20.82 -2.15
C GLU A 380 -20.57 -20.64 -3.60
N SER A 381 -21.37 -19.93 -4.41
CA SER A 381 -21.09 -19.71 -5.84
C SER A 381 -20.09 -18.59 -6.12
N PHE A 382 -19.93 -17.65 -5.17
CA PHE A 382 -19.09 -16.46 -5.28
C PHE A 382 -18.46 -16.07 -3.93
N PRO A 383 -17.56 -16.90 -3.37
CA PRO A 383 -16.90 -16.62 -2.09
C PRO A 383 -16.03 -15.36 -2.12
N ALA A 384 -15.56 -14.96 -3.31
CA ALA A 384 -14.84 -13.71 -3.53
C ALA A 384 -15.64 -12.46 -3.15
N TYR A 385 -16.96 -12.57 -2.91
CA TYR A 385 -17.76 -11.51 -2.30
C TYR A 385 -17.07 -10.85 -1.10
N ILE A 386 -16.48 -11.66 -0.21
CA ILE A 386 -15.98 -11.18 1.07
C ILE A 386 -14.83 -10.18 0.93
N THR A 387 -14.10 -10.19 -0.19
CA THR A 387 -12.97 -9.28 -0.41
C THR A 387 -13.37 -7.92 -0.97
N PHE A 388 -14.61 -7.75 -1.44
CA PHE A 388 -15.06 -6.43 -1.90
C PHE A 388 -15.38 -5.52 -0.73
N ALA A 389 -14.97 -4.25 -0.84
CA ALA A 389 -15.35 -3.22 0.13
C ALA A 389 -16.87 -3.19 0.32
N LEU A 390 -17.33 -3.22 1.57
CA LEU A 390 -18.76 -3.30 1.88
C LEU A 390 -19.52 -2.08 1.33
N LEU A 391 -18.89 -0.90 1.38
CA LEU A 391 -19.42 0.34 0.80
C LEU A 391 -19.72 0.19 -0.70
N ARG A 392 -18.79 -0.40 -1.46
CA ARG A 392 -18.98 -0.65 -2.90
C ARG A 392 -20.20 -1.54 -3.16
N VAL A 393 -20.40 -2.58 -2.35
CA VAL A 393 -21.57 -3.46 -2.47
C VAL A 393 -22.84 -2.67 -2.16
N LYS A 394 -22.89 -1.97 -1.02
CA LYS A 394 -24.02 -1.12 -0.61
C LYS A 394 -24.42 -0.13 -1.72
N GLN A 395 -23.46 0.65 -2.23
CA GLN A 395 -23.68 1.63 -3.30
C GLN A 395 -24.31 1.01 -4.56
N ARG A 396 -23.72 -0.08 -5.05
CA ARG A 396 -24.18 -0.73 -6.29
C ARG A 396 -25.57 -1.31 -6.15
N PHE A 397 -25.87 -1.93 -5.03
CA PHE A 397 -27.21 -2.46 -4.77
C PHE A 397 -28.24 -1.34 -4.57
N SER A 398 -27.90 -0.25 -3.89
CA SER A 398 -28.76 0.93 -3.79
C SER A 398 -29.11 1.49 -5.17
N MET A 399 -28.13 1.59 -6.06
CA MET A 399 -28.35 2.05 -7.43
C MET A 399 -29.26 1.11 -8.21
N LEU A 400 -29.03 -0.20 -8.10
CA LEU A 400 -29.87 -1.20 -8.77
C LEU A 400 -31.30 -1.22 -8.22
N ASN A 401 -31.48 -1.08 -6.91
CA ASN A 401 -32.80 -1.00 -6.29
C ASN A 401 -33.56 0.26 -6.76
N TRP A 402 -32.86 1.39 -6.90
CA TRP A 402 -33.44 2.60 -7.48
C TRP A 402 -33.87 2.38 -8.94
N LEU A 403 -33.01 1.75 -9.76
CA LEU A 403 -33.34 1.41 -11.16
C LEU A 403 -34.53 0.44 -11.25
N LYS A 404 -34.59 -0.57 -10.38
CA LYS A 404 -35.71 -1.50 -10.29
C LYS A 404 -37.01 -0.78 -9.95
N ALA A 405 -36.99 0.11 -8.96
CA ALA A 405 -38.16 0.91 -8.58
C ALA A 405 -38.66 1.79 -9.75
N LYS A 406 -37.76 2.34 -10.57
CA LYS A 406 -38.13 3.08 -11.78
C LYS A 406 -38.68 2.18 -12.90
N ARG A 407 -38.05 1.03 -13.17
CA ARG A 407 -38.53 0.08 -14.20
C ARG A 407 -39.90 -0.49 -13.85
N LYS A 408 -40.14 -0.79 -12.57
CA LYS A 408 -41.44 -1.26 -12.07
C LYS A 408 -42.55 -0.24 -12.31
N LYS A 409 -42.27 1.06 -12.11
CA LYS A 409 -43.21 2.14 -12.43
C LYS A 409 -43.51 2.23 -13.94
N ASN A 410 -42.57 1.82 -14.78
CA ASN A 410 -42.69 1.89 -16.24
C ASN A 410 -43.12 0.55 -16.88
N GLY A 411 -43.50 -0.46 -16.09
CA GLY A 411 -43.97 -1.76 -16.60
C GLY A 411 -42.90 -2.65 -17.26
N VAL A 412 -41.61 -2.35 -17.06
CA VAL A 412 -40.50 -3.10 -17.70
C VAL A 412 -40.05 -4.25 -16.82
N ALA A 413 -39.93 -5.45 -17.40
CA ALA A 413 -39.49 -6.66 -16.70
C ALA A 413 -38.05 -6.54 -16.16
N GLU A 414 -37.79 -7.18 -15.01
CA GLU A 414 -36.47 -7.15 -14.38
C GLU A 414 -35.46 -8.05 -15.10
N PRO A 415 -34.25 -7.56 -15.41
CA PRO A 415 -33.18 -8.43 -15.88
C PRO A 415 -32.69 -9.33 -14.73
N LYS A 416 -32.61 -10.64 -14.98
CA LYS A 416 -31.96 -11.59 -14.07
C LYS A 416 -30.44 -11.38 -14.13
N LEU A 417 -29.90 -10.61 -13.20
CA LEU A 417 -28.46 -10.37 -13.10
C LEU A 417 -27.85 -11.19 -11.95
N HIS A 418 -26.71 -11.81 -12.22
CA HIS A 418 -25.95 -12.49 -11.17
C HIS A 418 -25.20 -11.47 -10.32
N ILE A 419 -25.19 -11.68 -9.00
CA ILE A 419 -24.57 -10.76 -8.03
C ILE A 419 -23.08 -10.62 -8.26
N SER A 420 -22.41 -11.72 -8.61
CA SER A 420 -20.98 -11.70 -8.93
C SER A 420 -20.67 -10.69 -10.03
N THR A 421 -21.45 -10.65 -11.11
CA THR A 421 -21.27 -9.70 -12.23
C THR A 421 -21.40 -8.25 -11.77
N ILE A 422 -22.41 -7.97 -10.94
CA ILE A 422 -22.69 -6.63 -10.42
C ILE A 422 -21.53 -6.14 -9.54
N ILE A 423 -21.04 -6.97 -8.63
CA ILE A 423 -20.01 -6.56 -7.66
C ILE A 423 -18.61 -6.52 -8.29
N ALA A 424 -18.31 -7.46 -9.18
CA ALA A 424 -16.99 -7.64 -9.75
C ALA A 424 -16.65 -6.64 -10.87
N THR A 425 -17.65 -6.15 -11.61
CA THR A 425 -17.46 -5.22 -12.73
C THR A 425 -16.72 -3.94 -12.34
N SER A 426 -15.88 -3.36 -13.21
CA SER A 426 -15.18 -2.10 -12.93
C SER A 426 -16.15 -0.94 -12.71
N GLU A 427 -15.74 0.14 -12.02
CA GLU A 427 -16.62 1.29 -11.83
C GLU A 427 -17.03 1.94 -13.16
N LYS A 428 -16.07 2.13 -14.08
CA LYS A 428 -16.34 2.63 -15.44
C LYS A 428 -17.41 1.80 -16.15
N GLN A 429 -17.27 0.47 -16.16
CA GLN A 429 -18.20 -0.43 -16.84
C GLN A 429 -19.55 -0.46 -16.14
N PHE A 430 -19.57 -0.43 -14.80
CA PHE A 430 -20.82 -0.38 -14.03
C PHE A 430 -21.61 0.90 -14.34
N VAL A 431 -20.93 2.04 -14.41
CA VAL A 431 -21.53 3.32 -14.77
C VAL A 431 -22.08 3.29 -16.19
N GLU A 432 -21.30 2.82 -17.15
CA GLU A 432 -21.73 2.75 -18.56
C GLU A 432 -22.94 1.84 -18.75
N THR A 433 -22.92 0.67 -18.11
CA THR A 433 -23.92 -0.38 -18.36
C THR A 433 -25.21 -0.14 -17.57
N TYR A 434 -25.10 0.32 -16.31
CA TYR A 434 -26.24 0.37 -15.40
C TYR A 434 -26.65 1.79 -15.01
N VAL A 435 -25.69 2.72 -14.88
CA VAL A 435 -26.01 4.08 -14.42
C VAL A 435 -26.53 4.92 -15.57
N LYS A 436 -25.82 4.95 -16.71
CA LYS A 436 -26.17 5.76 -17.88
C LYS A 436 -27.39 5.27 -18.65
N CYS A 437 -27.92 4.08 -18.33
CA CYS A 437 -29.16 3.59 -18.95
C CYS A 437 -30.39 4.42 -18.54
N ASN A 438 -30.25 5.33 -17.56
CA ASN A 438 -31.28 6.28 -17.17
C ASN A 438 -30.72 7.72 -17.21
N PRO A 439 -31.46 8.70 -17.76
CA PRO A 439 -31.02 10.11 -17.82
C PRO A 439 -30.62 10.69 -16.45
N ASN A 440 -31.31 10.32 -15.38
CA ASN A 440 -31.04 10.83 -14.03
C ASN A 440 -30.06 9.92 -13.26
N GLY A 441 -29.53 8.88 -13.90
CA GLY A 441 -28.74 7.87 -13.21
C GLY A 441 -27.43 8.41 -12.65
N LEU A 442 -26.72 9.26 -13.39
CA LEU A 442 -25.45 9.84 -12.95
C LEU A 442 -25.60 10.70 -11.70
N GLU A 443 -26.65 11.52 -11.64
CA GLU A 443 -26.93 12.38 -10.47
C GLU A 443 -27.21 11.54 -9.22
N ILE A 444 -28.01 10.48 -9.34
CA ILE A 444 -28.31 9.58 -8.23
C ILE A 444 -27.09 8.78 -7.82
N TRP A 445 -26.26 8.34 -8.77
CA TRP A 445 -25.03 7.61 -8.48
C TRP A 445 -24.05 8.44 -7.66
N GLU A 446 -23.88 9.72 -7.97
CA GLU A 446 -23.05 10.63 -7.18
C GLU A 446 -23.65 10.89 -5.78
N LYS A 447 -24.98 11.00 -5.65
CA LYS A 447 -25.63 11.10 -4.33
C LYS A 447 -25.46 9.85 -3.46
N LEU A 448 -25.33 8.67 -4.07
CA LEU A 448 -25.11 7.41 -3.35
C LEU A 448 -23.64 7.20 -2.94
N LYS A 449 -22.71 7.99 -3.50
CA LYS A 449 -21.29 7.92 -3.14
C LYS A 449 -20.94 8.74 -1.89
N ASN A 450 -21.65 9.83 -1.68
CA ASN A 450 -21.61 10.67 -0.49
C ASN A 450 -22.41 10.03 0.64
#